data_AF-A0A351Q6S4-F1
#
_entry.id   AF-A0A351Q6S4-F1
#
_cell.length_a   1.000
_cell.length_b   1.000
_cell.length_c   1.000
_cell.angle_alpha   90.00
_cell.angle_beta   90.00
_cell.angle_gamma   90.00
#
_symmetry.space_group_name_H-M   'P 1'
#
loop_
_entity.id
_entity.type
_entity.pdbx_description
1 polymer ?
#
loop_
_entity_poly.entity_id
_entity_poly.type
_entity_poly.pdbx_seq_one_letter_code
_entity_poly.pdbx_strand_id
1 'polypeptide(L)' 'LANLDDPFSVFRCHGIMNCVQVCPKGLNPTKAIGHIRNMLIRSAT' A
#
# COMPACT_ATOMS: atom_id res chain seq x y z
N LEU A 1 -7.61 -1.17 -18.81
CA LEU A 1 -6.86 -1.63 -17.61
C LEU A 1 -5.47 -1.01 -17.46
N ALA A 2 -4.99 -0.19 -18.41
CA ALA A 2 -3.61 0.32 -18.45
C ALA A 2 -3.22 1.33 -17.34
N ASN A 3 -4.16 1.79 -16.50
CA ASN A 3 -3.87 2.73 -15.41
C ASN A 3 -3.48 2.05 -14.08
N LEU A 4 -3.37 0.72 -14.05
CA LEU A 4 -2.93 -0.05 -12.87
C LEU A 4 -1.42 -0.39 -12.90
N ASP A 5 -0.75 -0.16 -14.04
CA ASP A 5 0.70 -0.33 -14.24
C ASP A 5 1.50 0.92 -13.85
N ASP A 6 0.96 1.73 -12.92
CA ASP A 6 1.73 2.83 -12.35
C ASP A 6 2.81 2.26 -11.40
N PRO A 7 4.09 2.63 -11.57
CA PRO A 7 5.17 2.13 -10.73
C PRO A 7 5.00 2.46 -9.25
N PHE A 8 4.13 3.39 -8.89
CA PHE A 8 3.79 3.81 -7.53
C PHE A 8 2.42 3.29 -7.06
N SER A 9 1.80 2.37 -7.79
CA SER A 9 0.53 1.74 -7.42
C SER A 9 0.62 1.04 -6.06
N VAL A 10 -0.36 1.30 -5.20
CA VAL A 10 -0.56 0.64 -3.89
C VAL A 10 -0.70 -0.88 -4.02
N PHE A 11 -1.08 -1.37 -5.20
CA PHE A 11 -1.18 -2.79 -5.50
C PHE A 11 0.19 -3.47 -5.69
N ARG A 12 1.29 -2.73 -5.83
CA ARG A 12 2.66 -3.28 -5.90
C ARG A 12 3.23 -3.71 -4.54
N CYS A 13 2.58 -3.35 -3.44
CA CYS A 13 3.03 -3.79 -2.12
C CYS A 13 2.82 -5.31 -1.95
N HIS A 14 3.93 -6.05 -1.87
CA HIS A 14 3.97 -7.51 -1.66
C HIS A 14 3.78 -7.96 -0.21
N GLY A 15 3.62 -7.05 0.75
CA GLY A 15 3.41 -7.42 2.15
C GLY A 15 4.65 -7.94 2.88
N ILE A 16 5.86 -7.66 2.39
CA ILE A 16 7.14 -8.07 3.03
C ILE A 16 7.38 -7.32 4.36
N MET A 17 6.73 -6.17 4.58
CA MET A 17 6.79 -5.36 5.81
C MET A 17 8.16 -4.76 6.18
N ASN A 18 9.15 -4.78 5.29
CA ASN A 18 10.45 -4.10 5.51
C ASN A 18 10.31 -2.62 5.89
N CYS A 19 9.28 -1.94 5.33
CA CYS A 19 8.97 -0.55 5.63
C CYS A 19 8.61 -0.30 7.10
N VAL A 20 8.04 -1.30 7.80
CA VAL A 20 7.75 -1.22 9.24
C VAL A 20 9.04 -1.39 10.04
N GLN A 21 9.86 -2.39 9.68
CA GLN A 21 11.11 -2.71 10.39
C GLN A 21 12.13 -1.58 10.34
N VAL A 22 12.27 -0.91 9.19
CA VAL A 22 13.26 0.16 9.00
C VAL A 22 12.76 1.53 9.44
N CYS A 23 11.49 1.66 9.84
CA CYS A 23 10.90 2.98 10.07
C CYS A 23 11.57 3.68 11.27
N PRO A 24 12.31 4.78 11.06
CA PRO A 24 13.00 5.48 12.15
C PRO A 24 12.02 6.21 13.09
N LYS A 25 10.75 6.32 12.67
CA LYS A 25 9.68 6.97 13.43
C LYS A 25 8.80 5.97 14.20
N GLY A 26 9.08 4.66 14.11
CA GLY A 26 8.25 3.62 14.75
C GLY A 26 6.83 3.54 14.21
N LEU A 27 6.58 4.03 12.99
CA LEU A 27 5.27 3.96 12.35
C LEU A 27 5.06 2.58 11.73
N ASN A 28 3.80 2.27 11.41
CA ASN A 28 3.43 1.08 10.64
C ASN A 28 2.90 1.46 9.25
N PRO A 29 3.77 1.65 8.24
CA PRO A 29 3.35 1.97 6.87
C PRO A 29 2.43 0.90 6.27
N THR A 30 2.63 -0.39 6.59
CA THR A 30 1.77 -1.48 6.10
C THR A 30 0.31 -1.29 6.47
N LYS A 31 0.03 -0.81 7.69
CA LYS A 31 -1.34 -0.52 8.14
C LYS A 31 -2.00 0.57 7.29
N ALA A 32 -1.26 1.65 6.99
CA ALA A 32 -1.76 2.74 6.16
C ALA A 32 -1.99 2.29 4.72
N ILE A 33 -1.05 1.53 4.14
CA ILE A 33 -1.17 0.96 2.79
C ILE A 33 -2.41 0.07 2.68
N GLY A 34 -2.67 -0.78 3.68
CA GLY A 34 -3.86 -1.62 3.72
C GLY A 34 -5.17 -0.83 3.77
N HIS A 35 -5.21 0.24 4.57
CA HIS A 35 -6.35 1.14 4.61
C HIS A 35 -6.64 1.79 3.25
N ILE A 36 -5.60 2.30 2.59
CA ILE A 36 -5.72 2.91 1.25
C ILE A 36 -6.18 1.88 0.22
N ARG A 37 -5.61 0.67 0.24
CA ARG A 37 -6.02 -0.42 -0.65
C ARG A 37 -7.51 -0.73 -0.50
N ASN A 38 -8.00 -0.83 0.74
CA ASN A 38 -9.42 -1.07 1.02
C ASN A 38 -10.30 0.08 0.52
N MET A 39 -9.88 1.33 0.69
CA MET A 39 -10.61 2.49 0.15
C MET A 39 -10.69 2.41 -1.38
N LEU A 40 -9.56 2.13 -2.06
CA LEU A 40 -9.53 2.02 -3.53
C LEU A 40 -10.39 0.87 -4.06
N ILE A 41 -10.39 -0.27 -3.37
CA ILE A 41 -11.27 -1.40 -3.73
C ILE A 41 -12.74 -1.01 -3.57
N ARG A 42 -13.11 -0.35 -2.47
CA ARG A 42 -14.48 0.12 -2.21
C ARG A 42 -14.95 1.18 -3.20
N SER A 43 -14.05 2.04 -3.68
CA SER A 43 -14.39 3.07 -4.67
C SER A 43 -14.48 2.52 -6.10
N ALA A 44 -13.92 1.33 -6.35
CA ALA A 44 -13.95 0.68 -7.67
C ALA A 44 -15.18 -0.23 -7.88
N THR A 45 -15.92 -0.52 -6.81
CA THR A 45 -17.23 -1.22 -6.82
C THR A 45 -18.37 -0.21 -6.81
#